data_AF-A0A0K9GCC5-F1
#
_entry.id   AF-A0A0K9GCC5-F1
#
_cell.length_a   1.000
_cell.length_b   1.000
_cell.length_c   1.000
_cell.angle_alpha   90.00
_cell.angle_beta   90.00
_cell.angle_gamma   90.00
#
_symmetry.space_group_name_H-M   'P 1'
#
loop_
_entity.id
_entity.type
_entity.pdbx_description
1 polymer ?
#
loop_
_entity_poly.entity_id
_entity_poly.type
_entity_poly.pdbx_seq_one_letter_code
_entity_poly.pdbx_strand_id
1 'polypeptide(L)'
;MEFFYPIGENPENDPFLNGLPNGYKFAACIFYPFVKMQNDWKSEDDTYPTNEDLLRFGKLLSWEEIRKDSGLNNISEMSIAVTAAAVLADGYFGRKIYQRPDLAKKLDESLTENILYPMMDQISVFLIHRILSVLASKGAKSIKYATLYGEQGTHEIKDLNLETINLLCDDIITISDDNEELVFTCYFDEVQALFLQKKITERYWSEMGWRVLFLTKKLL
;
A
#
# COMPACT_ATOMS: atom_id res chain seq x y z
N MET A 1 -3.15 -20.57 0.98
CA MET A 1 -3.07 -19.16 1.38
C MET A 1 -4.49 -18.64 1.48
N GLU A 2 -4.87 -18.02 2.60
CA GLU A 2 -6.19 -17.39 2.78
C GLU A 2 -5.99 -15.87 2.84
N PHE A 3 -6.90 -15.11 2.24
CA PHE A 3 -6.88 -13.64 2.22
C PHE A 3 -7.11 -13.08 3.64
N PHE A 4 -6.41 -12.00 4.00
CA PHE A 4 -6.39 -11.44 5.37
C PHE A 4 -6.86 -9.97 5.40
N TYR A 5 -7.79 -9.63 6.29
CA TYR A 5 -8.37 -8.28 6.46
C TYR A 5 -8.35 -7.82 7.93
N PRO A 6 -7.83 -6.62 8.25
CA PRO A 6 -7.79 -6.13 9.62
C PRO A 6 -8.75 -4.98 9.94
N ILE A 7 -9.18 -4.91 11.21
CA ILE A 7 -10.02 -3.84 11.76
C ILE A 7 -9.42 -3.30 13.08
N GLY A 8 -9.45 -1.98 13.31
CA GLY A 8 -9.14 -1.41 14.63
C GLY A 8 -9.12 0.10 14.84
N GLU A 9 -9.31 0.52 16.11
CA GLU A 9 -9.51 1.94 16.55
C GLU A 9 -8.37 2.50 17.44
N ASN A 10 -7.28 1.75 17.70
CA ASN A 10 -6.22 2.20 18.62
C ASN A 10 -4.85 1.61 18.23
N PRO A 11 -3.87 2.36 17.70
CA PRO A 11 -2.64 1.81 17.11
C PRO A 11 -1.76 0.97 18.06
N GLU A 12 -1.76 1.27 19.36
CA GLU A 12 -1.00 0.51 20.37
C GLU A 12 -1.76 -0.70 20.93
N ASN A 13 -3.08 -0.72 20.76
CA ASN A 13 -3.97 -1.84 21.08
C ASN A 13 -4.68 -2.34 19.83
N ASP A 14 -4.02 -2.22 18.66
CA ASP A 14 -4.73 -2.33 17.40
C ASP A 14 -5.29 -3.74 17.29
N PRO A 15 -6.62 -3.94 17.19
CA PRO A 15 -7.17 -5.27 16.99
C PRO A 15 -6.57 -5.95 15.77
N PHE A 16 -5.95 -5.22 14.83
CA PHE A 16 -5.02 -5.70 13.83
C PHE A 16 -4.02 -6.76 14.36
N LEU A 17 -3.35 -6.49 15.49
CA LEU A 17 -2.36 -7.39 16.09
C LEU A 17 -2.97 -8.63 16.76
N ASN A 18 -4.25 -8.54 17.13
CA ASN A 18 -5.03 -9.66 17.65
C ASN A 18 -5.68 -10.48 16.53
N GLY A 19 -5.85 -9.88 15.35
CA GLY A 19 -6.39 -10.51 14.15
C GLY A 19 -5.36 -11.22 13.28
N LEU A 20 -4.06 -11.03 13.51
CA LEU A 20 -3.02 -11.62 12.66
C LEU A 20 -3.22 -13.13 12.45
N PRO A 21 -3.00 -13.66 11.23
CA PRO A 21 -3.10 -15.08 10.99
C PRO A 21 -2.14 -15.86 11.88
N ASN A 22 -2.49 -17.11 12.20
CA ASN A 22 -1.68 -17.95 13.08
C ASN A 22 -0.22 -18.03 12.63
N GLY A 23 0.70 -17.76 13.57
CA GLY A 23 2.14 -17.80 13.34
C GLY A 23 2.77 -16.46 12.94
N TYR A 24 2.00 -15.48 12.49
CA TYR A 24 2.50 -14.13 12.24
C TYR A 24 2.63 -13.34 13.54
N LYS A 25 3.78 -12.72 13.76
CA LYS A 25 4.13 -12.03 15.01
C LYS A 25 4.31 -10.53 14.84
N PHE A 26 4.43 -10.09 13.60
CA PHE A 26 4.71 -8.73 13.24
C PHE A 26 3.88 -8.37 12.03
N ALA A 27 3.45 -7.11 11.99
CA ALA A 27 2.94 -6.56 10.77
C ALA A 27 3.14 -5.03 10.67
N ALA A 28 3.00 -4.51 9.47
CA ALA A 28 3.24 -3.10 9.19
C ALA A 28 2.33 -2.62 8.07
N CYS A 29 1.97 -1.35 8.12
CA CYS A 29 1.28 -0.68 7.03
C CYS A 29 2.30 0.06 6.17
N ILE A 30 2.23 -0.19 4.86
CA ILE A 30 3.07 0.41 3.83
C ILE A 30 2.17 1.32 3.02
N PHE A 31 2.28 2.62 3.28
CA PHE A 31 1.50 3.60 2.55
C PHE A 31 1.96 3.73 1.12
N TYR A 32 1.01 3.78 0.20
CA TYR A 32 1.29 4.00 -1.20
C TYR A 32 1.68 5.46 -1.46
N PRO A 33 2.58 5.71 -2.41
CA PRO A 33 3.06 7.05 -2.67
C PRO A 33 2.03 7.89 -3.44
N PHE A 34 2.17 9.20 -3.35
CA PHE A 34 1.56 10.10 -4.33
C PHE A 34 2.38 10.08 -5.60
N VAL A 35 1.71 10.31 -6.74
CA VAL A 35 2.38 10.33 -8.04
C VAL A 35 2.12 11.65 -8.72
N LYS A 36 3.19 12.35 -9.11
CA LYS A 36 3.09 13.52 -9.97
C LYS A 36 3.37 13.12 -11.41
N MET A 37 2.38 13.29 -12.27
CA MET A 37 2.54 13.13 -13.72
C MET A 37 3.28 14.34 -14.29
N GLN A 38 3.98 14.13 -15.41
CA GLN A 38 4.57 15.23 -16.18
C GLN A 38 3.49 16.18 -16.69
N ASN A 39 3.80 17.47 -16.79
CA ASN A 39 2.78 18.51 -17.04
C ASN A 39 2.07 18.40 -18.39
N ASP A 40 2.70 17.74 -19.35
CA ASP A 40 2.21 17.49 -20.69
C ASP A 40 1.63 16.08 -20.87
N TRP A 41 1.66 15.24 -19.82
CA TRP A 41 0.97 13.97 -19.84
C TRP A 41 -0.53 14.21 -19.94
N LYS A 42 -1.15 13.52 -20.89
CA LYS A 42 -2.59 13.51 -21.08
C LYS A 42 -3.02 12.05 -21.18
N SER A 43 -4.13 11.74 -20.53
CA SER A 43 -4.81 10.50 -20.83
C SER A 43 -5.26 10.50 -22.29
N GLU A 44 -5.13 9.37 -22.97
CA GLU A 44 -5.62 9.23 -24.35
C GLU A 44 -7.16 9.27 -24.38
N ASP A 45 -7.85 8.87 -23.30
CA ASP A 45 -9.31 8.65 -23.27
C ASP A 45 -9.99 9.16 -21.96
N ASP A 46 -9.44 10.19 -21.29
CA ASP A 46 -9.89 10.64 -19.95
C ASP A 46 -9.90 9.51 -18.88
N THR A 47 -9.14 8.44 -19.14
CA THR A 47 -8.90 7.34 -18.22
C THR A 47 -7.77 7.67 -17.24
N TYR A 48 -7.78 7.03 -16.08
CA TYR A 48 -6.63 7.06 -15.17
C TYR A 48 -5.37 6.49 -15.85
N PRO A 49 -4.17 6.98 -15.50
CA PRO A 49 -2.92 6.46 -16.07
C PRO A 49 -2.77 4.96 -15.82
N THR A 50 -2.25 4.26 -16.83
CA THR A 50 -1.88 2.84 -16.72
C THR A 50 -0.62 2.66 -15.87
N ASN A 51 -0.32 1.42 -15.47
CA ASN A 51 0.94 1.10 -14.79
C ASN A 51 2.16 1.48 -15.65
N GLU A 52 2.07 1.31 -16.96
CA GLU A 52 3.08 1.75 -17.92
C GLU A 52 3.24 3.27 -17.95
N ASP A 53 2.14 4.03 -17.92
CA ASP A 53 2.17 5.50 -17.84
C ASP A 53 2.82 5.97 -16.54
N LEU A 54 2.43 5.36 -15.42
CA LEU A 54 3.00 5.67 -14.11
C LEU A 54 4.51 5.42 -14.11
N LEU A 55 4.96 4.27 -14.58
CA LEU A 55 6.39 3.94 -14.63
C LEU A 55 7.19 4.85 -15.57
N ARG A 56 6.58 5.33 -16.66
CA ARG A 56 7.26 6.13 -17.68
C ARG A 56 7.27 7.63 -17.38
N PHE A 57 6.16 8.16 -16.86
CA PHE A 57 5.93 9.59 -16.72
C PHE A 57 5.71 10.03 -15.27
N GLY A 58 5.42 9.09 -14.36
CA GLY A 58 5.17 9.37 -12.96
C GLY A 58 6.44 9.63 -12.16
N LYS A 59 6.38 10.65 -11.30
CA LYS A 59 7.38 10.91 -10.26
C LYS A 59 6.75 10.70 -8.90
N LEU A 60 7.37 9.86 -8.07
CA LEU A 60 6.94 9.67 -6.69
C LEU A 60 7.10 10.95 -5.88
N LEU A 61 6.05 11.32 -5.15
CA LEU A 61 6.07 12.34 -4.11
C LEU A 61 5.93 11.67 -2.75
N SER A 62 6.74 12.13 -1.80
CA SER A 62 6.66 11.65 -0.43
C SER A 62 5.47 12.27 0.29
N TRP A 63 4.92 11.51 1.23
CA TRP A 63 3.86 12.01 2.11
C TRP A 63 4.30 13.25 2.91
N GLU A 64 5.59 13.46 3.14
CA GLU A 64 6.08 14.66 3.83
C GLU A 64 5.99 15.91 2.97
N GLU A 65 6.30 15.79 1.68
CA GLU A 65 6.21 16.89 0.74
C GLU A 65 4.76 17.35 0.67
N ILE A 66 3.84 16.42 0.43
CA ILE A 66 2.40 16.73 0.37
C ILE A 66 1.86 17.22 1.72
N ARG A 67 2.27 16.61 2.85
CA ARG A 67 1.85 17.07 4.19
C ARG A 67 2.27 18.52 4.44
N LYS A 68 3.49 18.89 4.05
CA LYS A 68 3.98 20.27 4.22
C LYS A 68 3.19 21.24 3.36
N ASP A 69 2.91 20.87 2.11
CA ASP A 69 2.17 21.71 1.17
C ASP A 69 0.70 21.88 1.58
N SER A 70 0.08 20.85 2.18
CA SER A 70 -1.30 20.88 2.71
C SER A 70 -1.45 21.55 4.08
N GLY A 71 -0.34 21.83 4.77
CA GLY A 71 -0.39 22.41 6.12
C GLY A 71 -0.96 21.46 7.19
N LEU A 72 -0.99 20.15 6.93
CA LEU A 72 -1.40 19.14 7.92
C LEU A 72 -0.32 18.98 8.99
N ASN A 73 -0.68 18.79 10.26
CA ASN A 73 0.29 18.94 11.35
C ASN A 73 1.31 17.79 11.42
N ASN A 74 0.89 16.57 11.06
CA ASN A 74 1.73 15.37 11.15
C ASN A 74 1.25 14.29 10.16
N ILE A 75 2.01 13.20 10.05
CA ILE A 75 1.72 12.10 9.13
C ILE A 75 0.46 11.32 9.51
N SER A 76 0.08 11.28 10.79
CA SER A 76 -1.19 10.66 11.19
C SER A 76 -2.39 11.45 10.66
N GLU A 77 -2.33 12.78 10.75
CA GLU A 77 -3.35 13.65 10.15
C GLU A 77 -3.38 13.53 8.62
N MET A 78 -2.22 13.40 7.98
CA MET A 78 -2.11 13.09 6.54
C MET A 78 -2.79 11.78 6.18
N SER A 79 -2.56 10.71 6.94
CA SER A 79 -3.23 9.42 6.71
C SER A 79 -4.74 9.54 6.81
N ILE A 80 -5.24 10.26 7.81
CA ILE A 80 -6.68 10.50 7.96
C ILE A 80 -7.20 11.33 6.78
N ALA A 81 -6.46 12.35 6.34
CA ALA A 81 -6.86 13.20 5.21
C ALA A 81 -6.98 12.41 3.91
N VAL A 82 -6.01 11.54 3.60
CA VAL A 82 -6.03 10.68 2.40
C VAL A 82 -7.22 9.73 2.43
N THR A 83 -7.41 8.99 3.53
CA THR A 83 -8.55 8.07 3.67
C THR A 83 -9.88 8.82 3.64
N ALA A 84 -9.96 10.00 4.26
CA ALA A 84 -11.16 10.84 4.22
C ALA A 84 -11.49 11.32 2.80
N ALA A 85 -10.49 11.75 2.02
CA ALA A 85 -10.67 12.18 0.64
C ALA A 85 -11.21 11.05 -0.24
N ALA A 86 -10.64 9.86 -0.11
CA ALA A 86 -11.09 8.68 -0.83
C ALA A 86 -12.54 8.28 -0.46
N VAL A 87 -12.81 8.12 0.83
CA VAL A 87 -14.13 7.71 1.36
C VAL A 87 -15.23 8.71 1.02
N LEU A 88 -14.93 10.02 1.02
CA LEU A 88 -15.88 11.07 0.65
C LEU A 88 -16.19 11.10 -0.84
N ALA A 89 -15.21 10.78 -1.70
CA ALA A 89 -15.42 10.71 -3.14
C ALA A 89 -16.45 9.62 -3.51
N ASP A 90 -16.44 8.49 -2.79
CA ASP A 90 -17.34 7.36 -3.02
C ASP A 90 -18.67 7.46 -2.26
N GLY A 91 -18.92 8.56 -1.55
CA GLY A 91 -20.16 8.78 -0.80
C GLY A 91 -20.35 7.83 0.40
N TYR A 92 -19.27 7.15 0.82
CA TYR A 92 -19.28 6.22 1.93
C TYR A 92 -19.03 6.96 3.25
N PHE A 93 -19.72 6.58 4.32
CA PHE A 93 -19.40 7.08 5.67
C PHE A 93 -18.55 6.02 6.36
N GLY A 94 -17.24 6.06 6.09
CA GLY A 94 -16.26 5.20 6.75
C GLY A 94 -16.24 5.39 8.27
N ARG A 95 -15.27 4.75 8.95
CA ARG A 95 -15.10 4.87 10.41
C ARG A 95 -15.09 6.33 10.84
N LYS A 96 -15.63 6.62 12.03
CA LYS A 96 -15.77 7.99 12.54
C LYS A 96 -14.46 8.80 12.51
N ILE A 97 -13.32 8.13 12.72
CA ILE A 97 -11.99 8.75 12.64
C ILE A 97 -11.65 9.32 11.26
N TYR A 98 -12.22 8.78 10.18
CA TYR A 98 -12.04 9.20 8.79
C TYR A 98 -13.13 10.14 8.30
N GLN A 99 -14.14 10.44 9.11
CA GLN A 99 -15.18 11.44 8.79
C GLN A 99 -14.64 12.87 9.03
N ARG A 100 -13.61 13.23 8.27
CA ARG A 100 -12.85 14.49 8.41
C ARG A 100 -12.80 15.26 7.08
N PRO A 101 -13.95 15.78 6.60
CA PRO A 101 -14.00 16.55 5.36
C PRO A 101 -13.14 17.81 5.41
N ASP A 102 -12.89 18.34 6.61
CA ASP A 102 -11.97 19.46 6.82
C ASP A 102 -10.51 19.10 6.50
N LEU A 103 -10.10 17.85 6.77
CA LEU A 103 -8.76 17.37 6.44
C LEU A 103 -8.63 16.98 4.97
N ALA A 104 -9.65 16.30 4.43
CA ALA A 104 -9.72 15.95 3.01
C ALA A 104 -9.62 17.22 2.15
N LYS A 105 -10.42 18.24 2.47
CA LYS A 105 -10.39 19.53 1.76
C LYS A 105 -9.03 20.22 1.80
N LYS A 106 -8.36 20.23 2.96
CA LYS A 106 -7.00 20.81 3.08
C LYS A 106 -5.99 20.09 2.19
N LEU A 107 -6.13 18.76 2.09
CA LEU A 107 -5.29 17.96 1.22
C LEU A 107 -5.60 18.28 -0.25
N ASP A 108 -6.86 18.24 -0.66
CA ASP A 108 -7.29 18.55 -2.04
C ASP A 108 -6.81 19.93 -2.50
N GLU A 109 -6.98 20.96 -1.67
CA GLU A 109 -6.57 22.34 -2.00
C GLU A 109 -5.05 22.49 -2.18
N SER A 110 -4.25 21.53 -1.71
CA SER A 110 -2.79 21.51 -1.87
C SER A 110 -2.30 20.78 -3.12
N LEU A 111 -3.16 19.96 -3.73
CA LEU A 111 -2.78 19.16 -4.89
C LEU A 111 -2.97 19.96 -6.17
N THR A 112 -1.95 19.97 -7.03
CA THR A 112 -2.09 20.46 -8.41
C THR A 112 -2.75 19.39 -9.28
N GLU A 113 -3.35 19.78 -10.40
CA GLU A 113 -4.05 18.88 -11.35
C GLU A 113 -3.26 17.63 -11.78
N ASN A 114 -1.93 17.69 -11.75
CA ASN A 114 -1.06 16.58 -12.15
C ASN A 114 -0.61 15.67 -10.99
N ILE A 115 -1.09 15.89 -9.76
CA ILE A 115 -0.78 15.03 -8.62
C ILE A 115 -1.95 14.09 -8.37
N LEU A 116 -1.65 12.79 -8.47
CA LEU A 116 -2.56 11.70 -8.23
C LEU A 116 -2.47 11.26 -6.77
N TYR A 117 -3.65 11.00 -6.20
CA TYR A 117 -3.78 10.30 -4.94
C TYR A 117 -3.15 8.90 -5.01
N PRO A 118 -2.70 8.35 -3.87
CA PRO A 118 -2.32 6.95 -3.82
C PRO A 118 -3.51 6.08 -4.24
N MET A 119 -3.29 5.18 -5.19
CA MET A 119 -4.33 4.28 -5.69
C MET A 119 -4.82 3.35 -4.58
N MET A 120 -6.14 3.15 -4.49
CA MET A 120 -6.74 2.18 -3.58
C MET A 120 -6.73 0.78 -4.19
N ASP A 121 -6.87 -0.22 -3.32
CA ASP A 121 -7.19 -1.62 -3.63
C ASP A 121 -6.12 -2.39 -4.41
N GLN A 122 -5.12 -1.71 -4.94
CA GLN A 122 -4.05 -2.31 -5.74
C GLN A 122 -2.67 -1.99 -5.16
N ILE A 123 -1.72 -2.91 -5.31
CA ILE A 123 -0.33 -2.62 -4.97
C ILE A 123 0.21 -1.62 -5.99
N SER A 124 0.70 -0.47 -5.52
CA SER A 124 1.35 0.50 -6.39
C SER A 124 2.51 -0.15 -7.17
N VAL A 125 2.49 -0.03 -8.50
CA VAL A 125 3.55 -0.56 -9.39
C VAL A 125 4.96 -0.08 -9.03
N PHE A 126 5.10 1.10 -8.41
CA PHE A 126 6.39 1.58 -7.92
C PHE A 126 6.96 0.80 -6.72
N LEU A 127 6.13 0.03 -6.02
CA LEU A 127 6.51 -0.75 -4.83
C LEU A 127 6.81 -2.20 -5.17
N ILE A 128 6.26 -2.75 -6.26
CA ILE A 128 6.29 -4.18 -6.55
C ILE A 128 7.70 -4.75 -6.59
N HIS A 129 8.65 -4.10 -7.28
CA HIS A 129 10.03 -4.56 -7.34
C HIS A 129 10.73 -4.61 -5.97
N ARG A 130 10.40 -3.66 -5.09
CA ARG A 130 10.92 -3.63 -3.72
C ARG A 130 10.28 -4.71 -2.86
N ILE A 131 8.96 -4.91 -2.99
CA ILE A 131 8.22 -6.02 -2.36
C ILE A 131 8.88 -7.35 -2.74
N LEU A 132 9.09 -7.58 -4.04
CA LEU A 132 9.72 -8.79 -4.57
C LEU A 132 11.15 -8.98 -4.06
N SER A 133 11.93 -7.90 -3.95
CA SER A 133 13.28 -7.93 -3.38
C SER A 133 13.27 -8.35 -1.90
N VAL A 134 12.28 -7.86 -1.14
CA VAL A 134 12.08 -8.23 0.26
C VAL A 134 11.68 -9.69 0.39
N LEU A 135 10.77 -10.18 -0.45
CA LEU A 135 10.39 -11.60 -0.47
C LEU A 135 11.60 -12.49 -0.80
N ALA A 136 12.42 -12.08 -1.78
CA ALA A 136 13.65 -12.78 -2.16
C ALA A 136 14.74 -12.76 -1.08
N SER A 137 14.72 -11.79 -0.15
CA SER A 137 15.80 -11.56 0.83
C SER A 137 16.05 -12.75 1.78
N LYS A 138 15.06 -13.63 1.94
CA LYS A 138 15.17 -14.88 2.71
C LYS A 138 15.60 -16.10 1.88
N GLY A 139 16.00 -15.88 0.64
CA GLY A 139 16.40 -16.94 -0.29
C GLY A 139 15.24 -17.55 -1.08
N ALA A 140 14.06 -16.95 -1.02
CA ALA A 140 12.92 -17.35 -1.83
C ALA A 140 13.27 -17.23 -3.32
N LYS A 141 12.95 -18.28 -4.10
CA LYS A 141 13.18 -18.31 -5.56
C LYS A 141 11.93 -17.98 -6.35
N SER A 142 10.79 -18.15 -5.73
CA SER A 142 9.47 -17.86 -6.29
C SER A 142 8.64 -17.09 -5.29
N ILE A 143 7.64 -16.40 -5.83
CA ILE A 143 6.54 -15.84 -5.06
C ILE A 143 5.29 -16.66 -5.30
N LYS A 144 4.44 -16.71 -4.28
CA LYS A 144 3.06 -17.17 -4.41
C LYS A 144 2.15 -15.95 -4.43
N TYR A 145 1.07 -16.02 -5.19
CA TYR A 145 0.02 -15.00 -5.14
C TYR A 145 -1.36 -15.63 -5.02
N ALA A 146 -2.29 -14.87 -4.45
CA ALA A 146 -3.71 -15.16 -4.43
C ALA A 146 -4.50 -13.87 -4.61
N THR A 147 -5.45 -13.85 -5.53
CA THR A 147 -6.39 -12.73 -5.74
C THR A 147 -7.62 -12.92 -4.87
N LEU A 148 -8.42 -11.86 -4.73
CA LEU A 148 -9.70 -11.91 -4.04
C LEU A 148 -10.67 -12.95 -4.63
N TYR A 149 -10.61 -13.17 -5.95
CA TYR A 149 -11.52 -14.07 -6.68
C TYR A 149 -11.09 -15.54 -6.64
N GLY A 150 -10.06 -15.88 -5.84
CA GLY A 150 -9.58 -17.24 -5.64
C GLY A 150 -8.61 -17.72 -6.71
N GLU A 151 -8.19 -16.85 -7.63
CA GLU A 151 -7.08 -17.15 -8.52
C GLU A 151 -5.79 -17.18 -7.70
N GLN A 152 -4.96 -18.19 -7.95
CA GLN A 152 -3.71 -18.37 -7.24
C GLN A 152 -2.66 -18.92 -8.17
N GLY A 153 -1.41 -18.59 -7.91
CA GLY A 153 -0.32 -19.06 -8.74
C GLY A 153 1.04 -18.87 -8.09
N THR A 154 2.06 -19.20 -8.86
CA THR A 154 3.45 -19.09 -8.44
C THR A 154 4.27 -18.60 -9.63
N HIS A 155 5.12 -17.61 -9.38
CA HIS A 155 6.05 -17.09 -10.37
C HIS A 155 7.47 -17.14 -9.84
N GLU A 156 8.43 -17.56 -10.67
CA GLU A 156 9.84 -17.43 -10.33
C GLU A 156 10.23 -15.94 -10.34
N ILE A 157 10.93 -15.50 -9.29
CA ILE A 157 11.30 -14.08 -9.13
C ILE A 157 12.19 -13.60 -10.27
N LYS A 158 13.03 -14.49 -10.82
CA LYS A 158 13.93 -14.20 -11.92
C LYS A 158 13.23 -14.02 -13.28
N ASP A 159 12.00 -14.53 -13.43
CA ASP A 159 11.27 -14.59 -14.70
C ASP A 159 10.12 -13.56 -14.76
N LEU A 160 10.09 -12.61 -13.81
CA LEU A 160 9.04 -11.59 -13.74
C LEU A 160 9.18 -10.61 -14.90
N ASN A 161 8.15 -10.58 -15.74
CA ASN A 161 7.97 -9.65 -16.85
C ASN A 161 6.90 -8.60 -16.51
N LEU A 162 6.66 -7.65 -17.42
CA LEU A 162 5.66 -6.59 -17.25
C LEU A 162 4.24 -7.15 -17.10
N GLU A 163 3.89 -8.22 -17.82
CA GLU A 163 2.59 -8.89 -17.71
C GLU A 163 2.35 -9.42 -16.29
N THR A 164 3.36 -10.07 -15.70
CA THR A 164 3.27 -10.55 -14.31
C THR A 164 3.22 -9.38 -13.34
N ILE A 165 3.99 -8.31 -13.57
CA ILE A 165 3.94 -7.12 -12.72
C ILE A 165 2.55 -6.50 -12.74
N ASN A 166 1.95 -6.36 -13.92
CA ASN A 166 0.60 -5.84 -14.06
C ASN A 166 -0.40 -6.72 -13.32
N LEU A 167 -0.35 -8.05 -13.49
CA LEU A 167 -1.18 -8.99 -12.73
C LEU A 167 -1.07 -8.77 -11.21
N LEU A 168 0.16 -8.56 -10.71
CA LEU A 168 0.41 -8.35 -9.28
C LEU A 168 0.02 -6.96 -8.76
N CYS A 169 -0.35 -6.04 -9.66
CA CYS A 169 -0.68 -4.64 -9.34
C CYS A 169 -2.06 -4.21 -9.89
N ASP A 170 -2.86 -5.11 -10.46
CA ASP A 170 -4.12 -4.77 -11.13
C ASP A 170 -5.30 -4.70 -10.16
N ASP A 171 -5.26 -5.51 -9.10
CA ASP A 171 -6.37 -5.68 -8.17
C ASP A 171 -5.88 -6.14 -6.78
N ILE A 172 -6.84 -6.39 -5.90
CA ILE A 172 -6.65 -6.91 -4.55
C ILE A 172 -5.95 -8.27 -4.62
N ILE A 173 -4.74 -8.29 -4.06
CA ILE A 173 -3.86 -9.43 -4.11
C ILE A 173 -3.09 -9.60 -2.81
N THR A 174 -2.86 -10.86 -2.46
CA THR A 174 -1.89 -11.29 -1.46
C THR A 174 -0.69 -11.91 -2.17
N ILE A 175 0.52 -11.49 -1.83
CA ILE A 175 1.79 -12.00 -2.36
C ILE A 175 2.64 -12.50 -1.18
N SER A 176 3.22 -13.68 -1.29
CA SER A 176 4.14 -14.22 -0.27
C SER A 176 5.41 -14.78 -0.87
N ASP A 177 6.39 -15.00 -0.01
CA ASP A 177 7.49 -15.90 -0.32
C ASP A 177 7.01 -17.36 -0.36
N ASP A 178 7.85 -18.24 -0.90
CA ASP A 178 7.60 -19.68 -1.02
C ASP A 178 7.22 -20.35 0.31
N ASN A 179 7.82 -19.89 1.42
CA ASN A 179 7.60 -20.42 2.77
C ASN A 179 6.49 -19.71 3.56
N GLU A 180 5.85 -18.68 2.98
CA GLU A 180 4.84 -17.85 3.65
C GLU A 180 5.35 -17.30 4.99
N GLU A 181 6.63 -16.92 5.04
CA GLU A 181 7.26 -16.26 6.18
C GLU A 181 7.09 -14.74 6.11
N LEU A 182 6.96 -14.22 4.89
CA LEU A 182 6.74 -12.82 4.54
C LEU A 182 5.52 -12.73 3.63
N VAL A 183 4.56 -11.87 3.97
CA VAL A 183 3.35 -11.66 3.18
C VAL A 183 3.12 -10.18 2.98
N PHE A 184 2.74 -9.81 1.77
CA PHE A 184 2.19 -8.51 1.42
C PHE A 184 0.75 -8.70 0.98
N THR A 185 -0.17 -7.84 1.41
CA THR A 185 -1.54 -7.86 0.91
C THR A 185 -2.08 -6.44 0.83
N CYS A 186 -2.72 -6.11 -0.28
CA CYS A 186 -3.67 -4.99 -0.34
C CYS A 186 -5.07 -5.51 -0.03
N TYR A 187 -5.99 -4.60 0.29
CA TYR A 187 -7.35 -4.90 0.67
C TYR A 187 -8.24 -3.67 0.44
N PHE A 188 -9.56 -3.86 0.51
CA PHE A 188 -10.56 -2.87 0.11
C PHE A 188 -10.48 -1.54 0.87
N ASP A 189 -10.74 -0.47 0.11
CA ASP A 189 -10.89 0.93 0.51
C ASP A 189 -9.64 1.50 1.18
N GLU A 190 -8.47 0.95 0.87
CA GLU A 190 -7.23 1.24 1.59
C GLU A 190 -6.10 1.67 0.66
N VAL A 191 -5.40 2.72 1.08
CA VAL A 191 -4.27 3.36 0.38
C VAL A 191 -2.91 2.82 0.84
N GLN A 192 -2.92 1.59 1.36
CA GLN A 192 -1.78 0.94 1.97
C GLN A 192 -1.79 -0.56 1.75
N ALA A 193 -0.60 -1.15 1.66
CA ALA A 193 -0.42 -2.59 1.79
C ALA A 193 -0.12 -2.96 3.24
N LEU A 194 -0.57 -4.13 3.66
CA LEU A 194 -0.10 -4.78 4.87
C LEU A 194 1.08 -5.65 4.54
N PHE A 195 2.09 -5.57 5.39
CA PHE A 195 3.17 -6.53 5.43
C PHE A 195 3.07 -7.36 6.71
N LEU A 196 3.13 -8.68 6.59
CA LEU A 196 3.10 -9.60 7.71
C LEU A 196 4.40 -10.41 7.76
N GLN A 197 4.83 -10.73 8.97
CA GLN A 197 6.03 -11.52 9.18
C GLN A 197 5.91 -12.48 10.37
N LYS A 198 6.33 -13.74 10.19
CA LYS A 198 6.38 -14.77 11.25
C LYS A 198 7.50 -14.57 12.28
N LYS A 199 8.66 -14.07 11.84
CA LYS A 199 9.84 -13.80 12.69
C LYS A 199 10.36 -12.39 12.49
N ILE A 200 10.31 -11.55 13.52
CA ILE A 200 10.79 -10.15 13.46
C ILE A 200 12.27 -10.11 13.05
N THR A 201 12.57 -9.37 11.98
CA THR A 201 13.95 -9.04 11.59
C THR A 201 14.02 -7.58 11.18
N GLU A 202 14.86 -6.80 11.86
CA GLU A 202 15.00 -5.35 11.66
C GLU A 202 15.69 -4.96 10.33
N ARG A 203 16.31 -5.91 9.64
CA ARG A 203 17.16 -5.65 8.46
C ARG A 203 16.39 -5.16 7.23
N TYR A 204 15.13 -5.57 7.04
CA TYR A 204 14.40 -5.25 5.81
C TYR A 204 14.04 -3.76 5.68
N TRP A 205 14.01 -3.04 6.79
CA TRP A 205 13.47 -1.69 6.87
C TRP A 205 14.41 -0.63 6.31
N SER A 206 15.73 -0.79 6.52
CA SER A 206 16.74 0.08 5.92
C SER A 206 16.85 -0.11 4.40
N GLU A 207 16.55 -1.31 3.91
CA GLU A 207 16.61 -1.66 2.48
C GLU A 207 15.35 -1.16 1.73
N MET A 208 14.21 -1.03 2.42
CA MET A 208 12.95 -0.61 1.82
C MET A 208 12.90 0.87 1.42
N GLY A 209 13.54 1.78 2.18
CA GLY A 209 13.48 3.23 1.90
C GLY A 209 12.07 3.83 1.98
N TRP A 210 11.14 3.12 2.62
CA TRP A 210 9.73 3.47 2.72
C TRP A 210 9.41 4.28 3.97
N ARG A 211 8.29 5.01 3.94
CA ARG A 211 7.63 5.47 5.16
C ARG A 211 6.64 4.39 5.58
N VAL A 212 6.94 3.72 6.68
CA VAL A 212 6.20 2.58 7.21
C VAL A 212 5.61 2.98 8.56
N LEU A 213 4.32 2.68 8.79
CA LEU A 213 3.75 2.67 10.14
C LEU A 213 3.92 1.27 10.72
N PHE A 214 4.61 1.19 11.86
CA PHE A 214 4.93 -0.07 12.51
C PHE A 214 3.80 -0.49 13.46
N LEU A 215 3.33 -1.73 13.32
CA LEU A 215 2.41 -2.36 14.26
C LEU A 215 3.10 -3.60 14.85
N THR A 216 3.69 -3.48 16.03
CA THR A 216 4.36 -4.61 16.70
C THR A 216 3.48 -5.21 17.79
N LYS A 217 3.28 -6.53 17.77
CA LYS A 217 2.75 -7.23 18.95
C LYS A 217 3.84 -7.25 20.02
N LYS A 218 3.61 -6.57 21.14
CA LYS A 218 4.46 -6.72 22.34
C LYS A 218 4.22 -8.14 22.86
N LEU A 219 5.20 -9.02 22.72
CA LEU A 219 5.20 -10.31 23.41
C LEU A 219 5.38 -9.99 24.90
N LEU A 220 4.32 -10.22 25.69
CA LEU A 220 4.43 -10.34 27.15
C LEU A 220 5.14 -11.64 27.50
#